data_AF-A0ABC9SNX1-F1
#
_entry.id   AF-A0ABC9SNX1-F1
#
_cell.length_a   1.000
_cell.length_b   1.000
_cell.length_c   1.000
_cell.angle_alpha   90.00
_cell.angle_beta   90.00
_cell.angle_gamma   90.00
#
_symmetry.space_group_name_H-M   'P 1'
#
loop_
_entity.id
_entity.type
_entity.pdbx_description
1 polymer ?
#
loop_
_entity_poly.entity_id
_entity_poly.type
_entity_poly.pdbx_seq_one_letter_code
_entity_poly.pdbx_strand_id
1 'polypeptide(L)'
;MANQQYEENRNSLDMFRFAAVICFTSGYLIAIIFKRIGALAQVGKLEKRIVFWIAFGFSILWVLNDFQTLLSSSVVSFMISFTENYFGVMPDMMKKFVFAIFPEDNTLLAFLVNGVKTAGLVVAIEHVFKWATRVDESTVQNSPSLEREKQENSLANKVIVNLKQKQQEKTYQKEMDRGEIPKGVRLGRTMTGGQEITLTPDVLKKHIGLVGTTGSGKTITIKTFLEYAILKKQAGIFIDAKGDMKLAEEIRKFAEKHKRPFYHFNTDG
;
A
#
# COMPACT_ATOMS: atom_id res chain seq x y z
N MET A 1 50.88 1.35 53.19
CA MET A 1 49.46 1.66 52.90
C MET A 1 49.29 2.31 51.52
N ALA A 2 49.96 3.42 51.19
CA ALA A 2 49.82 4.08 49.87
C ALA A 2 50.15 3.18 48.64
N ASN A 3 51.18 2.33 48.72
CA ASN A 3 51.53 1.43 47.61
C ASN A 3 50.52 0.30 47.39
N GLN A 4 49.85 -0.19 48.44
CA GLN A 4 48.82 -1.23 48.30
C GLN A 4 47.55 -0.67 47.64
N GLN A 5 47.17 0.56 48.01
CA GLN A 5 46.01 1.24 47.43
C GLN A 5 46.24 1.65 45.97
N TYR A 6 47.50 1.90 45.58
CA TYR A 6 47.87 2.15 44.18
C TYR A 6 47.83 0.87 43.33
N GLU A 7 48.31 -0.26 43.86
CA GLU A 7 48.25 -1.58 43.21
C GLU A 7 46.80 -2.06 43.02
N GLU A 8 45.92 -1.88 44.01
CA GLU A 8 44.49 -2.20 43.88
C GLU A 8 43.78 -1.38 42.80
N ASN A 9 44.04 -0.06 42.74
CA ASN A 9 43.48 0.81 41.72
C ASN A 9 44.01 0.51 40.31
N ARG A 10 45.24 0.00 40.20
CA ARG A 10 45.81 -0.42 38.91
C ARG A 10 45.19 -1.72 38.43
N ASN A 11 45.03 -2.70 39.32
CA ASN A 11 44.39 -3.98 39.01
C ASN A 11 42.91 -3.81 38.63
N SER A 12 42.19 -2.89 39.27
CA SER A 12 40.81 -2.57 38.88
C SER A 12 40.77 -1.95 37.48
N LEU A 13 41.65 -0.99 37.16
CA LEU A 13 41.72 -0.36 35.84
C LEU A 13 42.04 -1.37 34.71
N ASP A 14 42.94 -2.32 34.97
CA ASP A 14 43.31 -3.36 34.00
C ASP A 14 42.16 -4.38 33.80
N MET A 15 41.43 -4.72 34.87
CA MET A 15 40.17 -5.48 34.79
C MET A 15 39.10 -4.74 33.97
N PHE A 16 38.96 -3.43 34.15
CA PHE A 16 38.04 -2.58 33.36
C PHE A 16 38.40 -2.60 31.87
N ARG A 17 39.69 -2.45 31.54
CA ARG A 17 40.18 -2.50 30.15
C ARG A 17 39.95 -3.88 29.54
N PHE A 18 40.21 -4.95 30.29
CA PHE A 18 39.98 -6.32 29.84
C PHE A 18 38.50 -6.61 29.57
N ALA A 19 37.61 -6.21 30.48
CA ALA A 19 36.17 -6.35 30.32
C ALA A 19 35.63 -5.54 29.13
N ALA A 20 36.14 -4.32 28.92
CA ALA A 20 35.80 -3.50 27.76
C ALA A 20 36.22 -4.16 26.44
N VAL A 21 37.44 -4.72 26.37
CA VAL A 21 37.93 -5.44 25.19
C VAL A 21 37.07 -6.68 24.90
N ILE A 22 36.67 -7.44 25.91
CA ILE A 22 35.78 -8.61 25.73
C ILE A 22 34.39 -8.17 25.23
N CYS A 23 33.81 -7.10 25.79
CA CYS A 23 32.52 -6.59 25.34
C CYS A 23 32.56 -6.06 23.90
N PHE A 24 33.62 -5.35 23.52
CA PHE A 24 33.79 -4.86 22.15
C PHE A 24 34.04 -6.00 21.15
N THR A 25 34.89 -6.96 21.50
CA THR A 25 35.20 -8.10 20.61
C THR A 25 34.01 -9.04 20.43
N SER A 26 33.25 -9.32 21.48
CA SER A 26 32.02 -10.12 21.40
C SER A 26 30.91 -9.42 20.61
N GLY A 27 30.66 -8.13 20.85
CA GLY A 27 29.71 -7.34 20.07
C GLY A 27 30.09 -7.25 18.59
N TYR A 28 31.38 -7.10 18.29
CA TYR A 28 31.89 -7.08 16.92
C TYR A 28 31.75 -8.43 16.21
N LEU A 29 31.99 -9.54 16.90
CA LEU A 29 31.82 -10.89 16.34
C LEU A 29 30.35 -11.17 15.98
N ILE A 30 29.44 -10.76 16.85
CA ILE A 30 27.98 -10.87 16.64
C ILE A 30 27.57 -10.03 15.41
N ALA A 31 28.06 -8.80 15.30
CA ALA A 31 27.81 -7.95 14.14
C ALA A 31 28.30 -8.58 12.82
N ILE A 32 29.46 -9.24 12.82
CA ILE A 32 29.98 -9.96 11.65
C ILE A 32 29.08 -11.15 11.29
N ILE A 33 28.62 -11.91 12.28
CA ILE A 33 27.72 -13.05 12.07
C ILE A 33 26.41 -12.59 11.44
N PHE A 34 25.78 -11.55 11.99
CA PHE A 34 24.56 -10.98 11.44
C PHE A 34 24.76 -10.41 10.03
N LYS A 35 25.91 -9.76 9.76
CA LYS A 35 26.26 -9.28 8.41
C LYS A 35 26.38 -10.43 7.41
N ARG A 36 27.00 -11.56 7.79
CA ARG A 36 27.10 -12.75 6.91
C ARG A 36 25.74 -13.43 6.70
N ILE A 37 24.90 -13.53 7.73
CA ILE A 37 23.55 -14.08 7.61
C ILE A 37 22.68 -13.20 6.69
N GLY A 38 22.77 -11.88 6.83
CA GLY A 38 22.10 -10.93 5.93
C GLY A 38 22.56 -11.04 4.48
N ALA A 39 23.87 -11.22 4.25
CA ALA A 39 24.41 -11.43 2.91
C ALA A 39 23.91 -12.75 2.27
N LEU A 40 23.78 -13.83 3.06
CA LEU A 40 23.22 -15.10 2.58
C LEU A 40 21.74 -14.99 2.18
N ALA A 41 20.97 -14.13 2.87
CA ALA A 41 19.59 -13.84 2.51
C ALA A 41 19.45 -13.01 1.22
N GLN A 42 20.41 -12.12 0.93
CA GLN A 42 20.44 -11.36 -0.33
C GLN A 42 20.72 -12.25 -1.56
N VAL A 43 21.49 -13.32 -1.39
CA VAL A 43 21.80 -14.28 -2.46
C VAL A 43 20.64 -15.28 -2.68
N GLY A 44 19.50 -15.11 -1.99
CA GLY A 44 18.29 -15.92 -2.18
C GLY A 44 18.38 -17.35 -1.63
N LYS A 45 19.46 -17.70 -0.92
CA LYS A 45 19.63 -19.02 -0.29
C LYS A 45 18.86 -19.17 1.02
N LEU A 46 18.35 -18.07 1.59
CA LEU A 46 17.63 -18.07 2.85
C LEU A 46 16.48 -17.06 2.79
N GLU A 47 15.26 -17.50 3.11
CA GLU A 47 14.10 -16.62 3.11
C GLU A 47 14.25 -15.53 4.19
N LYS A 48 13.98 -14.27 3.82
CA LYS A 48 14.08 -13.11 4.72
C LYS A 48 13.27 -13.28 6.02
N ARG A 49 12.17 -14.03 5.98
CA ARG A 49 11.35 -14.37 7.15
C ARG A 49 12.10 -15.24 8.17
N ILE A 50 12.89 -16.21 7.70
CA ILE A 50 13.66 -17.10 8.57
C ILE A 50 14.75 -16.32 9.31
N VAL A 51 15.43 -15.41 8.61
CA VAL A 51 16.45 -14.53 9.23
C VAL A 51 15.86 -13.64 10.31
N PHE A 52 14.67 -13.08 10.07
CA PHE A 52 13.97 -12.28 11.06
C PHE A 52 13.65 -13.08 12.33
N TRP A 53 13.10 -14.29 12.19
CA TRP A 53 12.75 -15.12 13.34
C TRP A 53 13.98 -15.60 14.13
N ILE A 54 15.11 -15.87 13.47
CA ILE A 54 16.37 -16.19 14.14
C ILE A 54 16.88 -14.99 14.94
N ALA A 55 16.90 -13.80 14.34
CA ALA A 55 17.33 -12.57 15.01
C ALA A 55 16.43 -12.22 16.20
N PHE A 56 15.11 -12.38 16.03
CA PHE A 56 14.11 -12.13 17.06
C PHE A 56 14.24 -13.13 18.23
N GLY A 57 14.36 -14.43 17.93
CA GLY A 57 14.55 -15.46 18.94
C GLY A 57 15.84 -15.27 19.74
N PHE A 58 16.94 -14.91 19.07
CA PHE A 58 18.21 -14.61 19.76
C PHE A 58 18.11 -13.38 20.65
N SER A 59 17.39 -12.35 20.21
CA SER A 59 17.14 -11.13 21.01
C SER A 59 16.32 -11.43 22.26
N ILE A 60 15.29 -12.27 22.16
CA ILE A 60 14.49 -12.70 23.31
C ILE A 60 15.34 -13.52 24.29
N LEU A 61 16.08 -14.51 23.80
CA LEU A 61 16.95 -15.33 24.66
C LEU A 61 17.99 -14.49 25.39
N TRP A 62 18.53 -13.46 24.73
CA TRP A 62 19.46 -12.53 25.34
C TRP A 62 18.78 -11.72 26.46
N VAL A 63 17.63 -11.11 26.18
CA VAL A 63 16.88 -10.34 27.19
C VAL A 63 16.51 -11.20 28.39
N LEU A 64 16.13 -12.46 28.18
CA LEU A 64 15.83 -13.41 29.27
C LEU A 64 17.07 -13.75 30.11
N ASN A 65 18.23 -13.93 29.49
CA ASN A 65 19.49 -14.18 30.19
C ASN A 65 19.95 -12.96 31.01
N ASP A 66 19.85 -11.76 30.45
CA ASP A 66 20.17 -10.51 31.17
C ASP A 66 19.17 -10.27 32.32
N PHE A 67 17.89 -10.59 32.12
CA PHE A 67 16.87 -10.50 33.16
C PHE A 67 17.12 -11.49 34.30
N GLN A 68 17.55 -12.72 34.00
CA GLN A 68 17.94 -13.70 35.03
C GLN A 68 19.14 -13.22 35.84
N THR A 69 20.10 -12.55 35.19
CA THR A 69 21.30 -11.98 35.85
C THR A 69 20.96 -10.74 36.71
N LEU A 70 19.97 -9.95 36.29
CA LEU A 70 19.44 -8.82 37.07
C LEU A 70 18.59 -9.28 38.28
N LEU A 71 17.82 -10.37 38.12
CA LEU A 71 17.06 -10.96 39.21
C LEU A 71 17.98 -11.62 40.23
N SER A 72 19.03 -12.33 39.81
CA SER A 72 19.97 -12.97 40.73
C SER A 72 20.74 -11.92 41.56
N SER A 73 21.18 -10.82 40.94
CA SER A 73 21.88 -9.73 41.65
C SER A 73 20.98 -8.93 42.59
N SER A 74 19.70 -8.71 42.23
CA SER A 74 18.75 -8.00 43.10
C SER A 74 18.29 -8.84 44.29
N VAL A 75 18.05 -10.14 44.10
CA VAL A 75 17.73 -11.08 45.19
C VAL A 75 18.91 -11.23 46.14
N VAL A 76 20.14 -11.32 45.64
CA VAL A 76 21.34 -11.38 46.49
C VAL A 76 21.51 -10.10 47.30
N SER A 77 21.35 -8.93 46.68
CA SER A 77 21.41 -7.64 47.38
C SER A 77 20.34 -7.52 48.47
N PHE A 78 19.12 -7.99 48.20
CA PHE A 78 18.04 -8.05 49.18
C PHE A 78 18.36 -9.01 50.33
N MET A 79 18.88 -10.21 50.04
CA MET A 79 19.24 -11.20 51.06
C MET A 79 20.36 -10.71 51.97
N ILE A 80 21.36 -10.01 51.43
CA ILE A 80 22.42 -9.38 52.21
C ILE A 80 21.83 -8.31 53.13
N SER A 81 21.06 -7.37 52.58
CA SER A 81 20.45 -6.28 53.36
C SER A 81 19.47 -6.78 54.41
N PHE A 82 18.65 -7.79 54.10
CA PHE A 82 17.74 -8.44 55.05
C PHE A 82 18.50 -9.11 56.18
N THR A 83 19.58 -9.83 55.87
CA THR A 83 20.37 -10.55 56.89
C THR A 83 21.10 -9.58 57.81
N GLU A 84 21.67 -8.50 57.28
CA GLU A 84 22.33 -7.46 58.08
C GLU A 84 21.33 -6.72 58.99
N ASN A 85 20.15 -6.41 58.49
CA ASN A 85 19.14 -5.68 59.26
C ASN A 85 18.46 -6.56 60.32
N TYR A 86 18.29 -7.86 60.06
CA TYR A 86 17.55 -8.77 60.96
C TYR A 86 18.44 -9.48 61.98
N PHE A 87 19.69 -9.80 61.64
CA PHE A 87 20.61 -10.55 62.52
C PHE A 87 21.74 -9.70 63.11
N GLY A 88 21.81 -8.40 62.77
CA GLY A 88 22.65 -7.40 63.43
C GLY A 88 24.16 -7.49 63.14
N VAL A 89 24.70 -8.67 62.84
CA VAL A 89 26.08 -8.88 62.37
C VAL A 89 26.13 -10.16 61.55
N MET A 90 26.41 -10.07 60.25
CA MET A 90 26.74 -11.27 59.45
C MET A 90 28.21 -11.66 59.73
N PRO A 91 28.51 -12.91 60.13
CA PRO A 91 29.89 -13.34 60.36
C PRO A 91 30.73 -13.16 59.09
N ASP A 92 31.97 -12.65 59.21
CA ASP A 92 32.86 -12.36 58.07
C ASP A 92 33.08 -13.56 57.14
N MET A 93 33.02 -14.78 57.68
CA MET A 93 33.10 -16.02 56.91
C MET A 93 31.91 -16.21 55.96
N MET A 94 30.69 -15.86 56.41
CA MET A 94 29.50 -15.90 55.55
C MET A 94 29.52 -14.79 54.52
N LYS A 95 29.97 -13.57 54.87
CA LYS A 95 30.15 -12.48 53.89
C LYS A 95 31.10 -12.94 52.77
N LYS A 96 32.27 -13.49 53.12
CA LYS A 96 33.23 -14.02 52.15
C LYS A 96 32.67 -15.17 51.32
N PHE A 97 31.85 -16.05 51.90
CA PHE A 97 31.20 -17.15 51.16
C PHE A 97 30.15 -16.65 50.17
N VAL A 98 29.31 -15.69 50.59
CA VAL A 98 28.31 -15.05 49.71
C VAL A 98 28.99 -14.27 48.59
N PHE A 99 30.07 -13.53 48.88
CA PHE A 99 30.85 -12.81 47.86
C PHE A 99 31.70 -13.72 46.96
N ALA A 100 32.09 -14.91 47.42
CA ALA A 100 32.76 -15.90 46.58
C ALA A 100 31.80 -16.55 45.56
N ILE A 101 30.51 -16.66 45.91
CA ILE A 101 29.47 -17.19 45.00
C ILE A 101 28.90 -16.07 44.11
N PHE A 102 28.85 -14.83 44.61
CA PHE A 102 28.32 -13.66 43.92
C PHE A 102 29.31 -12.48 44.06
N PRO A 103 30.31 -12.35 43.16
CA PRO A 103 31.31 -11.29 43.27
C PRO A 103 30.66 -9.90 43.18
N GLU A 104 31.04 -9.03 44.11
CA GLU A 104 30.44 -7.70 44.36
C GLU A 104 30.87 -6.61 43.37
N ASP A 105 31.40 -6.99 42.21
CA ASP A 105 32.03 -6.04 41.30
C ASP A 105 30.97 -5.26 40.50
N ASN A 106 30.61 -4.13 41.10
CA ASN A 106 29.93 -2.98 40.55
C ASN A 106 28.55 -3.25 39.93
N THR A 107 27.53 -3.39 40.77
CA THR A 107 26.11 -3.34 40.36
C THR A 107 25.80 -2.14 39.48
N LEU A 108 26.38 -0.96 39.73
CA LEU A 108 26.16 0.25 38.94
C LEU A 108 26.89 0.21 37.59
N LEU A 109 28.09 -0.36 37.52
CA LEU A 109 28.80 -0.58 36.27
C LEU A 109 28.14 -1.68 35.44
N ALA A 110 27.74 -2.78 36.07
CA ALA A 110 26.99 -3.86 35.44
C ALA A 110 25.66 -3.32 34.88
N PHE A 111 24.98 -2.45 35.63
CA PHE A 111 23.77 -1.77 35.16
C PHE A 111 24.05 -0.83 33.99
N LEU A 112 25.13 -0.04 34.03
CA LEU A 112 25.55 0.82 32.91
C LEU A 112 25.95 0.01 31.68
N VAL A 113 26.74 -1.04 31.85
CA VAL A 113 27.20 -1.92 30.77
C VAL A 113 26.01 -2.66 30.16
N ASN A 114 25.06 -3.16 30.97
CA ASN A 114 23.84 -3.79 30.48
C ASN A 114 22.90 -2.77 29.83
N GLY A 115 22.84 -1.53 30.33
CA GLY A 115 22.10 -0.42 29.72
C GLY A 115 22.65 -0.04 28.34
N VAL A 116 23.97 0.06 28.21
CA VAL A 116 24.62 0.33 26.92
C VAL A 116 24.43 -0.84 25.95
N LYS A 117 24.51 -2.09 26.41
CA LYS A 117 24.26 -3.29 25.60
C LYS A 117 22.82 -3.37 25.10
N THR A 118 21.85 -3.11 25.98
CA THR A 118 20.42 -3.10 25.61
C THR A 118 20.09 -1.96 24.66
N ALA A 119 20.64 -0.75 24.85
CA ALA A 119 20.50 0.35 23.91
C ALA A 119 21.10 0.00 22.53
N GLY A 120 22.28 -0.62 22.49
CA GLY A 120 22.90 -1.10 21.25
C GLY A 120 22.04 -2.16 20.54
N LEU A 121 21.41 -3.06 21.29
CA LEU A 121 20.49 -4.07 20.75
C LEU A 121 19.23 -3.41 20.16
N VAL A 122 18.65 -2.43 20.83
CA VAL A 122 17.48 -1.68 20.33
C VAL A 122 17.81 -0.97 19.01
N VAL A 123 18.97 -0.30 18.93
CA VAL A 123 19.43 0.35 17.69
C VAL A 123 19.67 -0.67 16.58
N ALA A 124 20.24 -1.84 16.90
CA ALA A 124 20.44 -2.92 15.93
C ALA A 124 19.11 -3.50 15.43
N ILE A 125 18.14 -3.72 16.31
CA ILE A 125 16.78 -4.15 15.95
C ILE A 125 16.12 -3.09 15.07
N GLU A 126 16.24 -1.80 15.40
CA GLU A 126 15.68 -0.73 14.59
C GLU A 126 16.32 -0.67 13.19
N HIS A 127 17.63 -0.87 13.09
CA HIS A 127 18.33 -0.95 11.80
C HIS A 127 17.93 -2.18 10.99
N VAL A 128 17.80 -3.34 11.62
CA VAL A 128 17.32 -4.58 10.97
C VAL A 128 15.87 -4.43 10.55
N PHE A 129 15.02 -3.80 11.37
CA PHE A 129 13.62 -3.53 11.06
C PHE A 129 13.51 -2.56 9.88
N LYS A 130 14.22 -1.42 9.92
CA LYS A 130 14.31 -0.47 8.79
C LYS A 130 14.85 -1.13 7.52
N TRP A 131 15.78 -2.07 7.63
CA TRP A 131 16.27 -2.83 6.47
C TRP A 131 15.26 -3.86 5.96
N ALA A 132 14.57 -4.58 6.86
CA ALA A 132 13.55 -5.56 6.51
C ALA A 132 12.30 -4.90 5.91
N THR A 133 11.96 -3.68 6.33
CA THR A 133 10.85 -2.89 5.82
C THR A 133 11.24 -1.97 4.66
N ARG A 134 12.52 -1.91 4.27
CA ARG A 134 12.93 -1.29 3.00
C ARG A 134 12.43 -2.19 1.87
N VAL A 135 11.24 -1.85 1.41
CA VAL A 135 10.72 -2.31 0.13
C VAL A 135 11.60 -1.67 -0.94
N ASP A 136 12.49 -2.44 -1.57
CA ASP A 136 13.21 -2.00 -2.76
C ASP A 136 12.17 -1.70 -3.85
N GLU A 137 11.91 -0.41 -4.11
CA GLU A 137 11.00 0.04 -5.18
C GLU A 137 11.38 -0.56 -6.54
N SER A 138 12.66 -0.82 -6.75
CA SER A 138 13.23 -1.47 -7.94
C SER A 138 12.83 -2.94 -8.10
N THR A 139 12.53 -3.65 -7.00
CA THR A 139 12.08 -5.06 -7.03
C THR A 139 10.56 -5.16 -7.15
N VAL A 140 9.81 -4.16 -6.67
CA VAL A 140 8.35 -4.08 -6.79
C VAL A 140 7.92 -3.64 -8.19
N GLN A 141 8.68 -2.76 -8.86
CA GLN A 141 8.37 -2.38 -10.25
C GLN A 141 8.63 -3.50 -11.26
N ASN A 142 9.56 -4.43 -10.99
CA ASN A 142 9.97 -5.47 -11.93
C ASN A 142 9.40 -6.87 -11.61
N SER A 143 8.41 -6.98 -10.72
CA SER A 143 7.77 -8.26 -10.42
C SER A 143 6.71 -8.61 -11.47
N PRO A 144 6.83 -9.75 -12.20
CA PRO A 144 5.90 -10.15 -13.26
C PRO A 144 4.44 -10.28 -12.81
N SER A 145 4.22 -10.52 -11.52
CA SER A 145 2.89 -10.60 -10.91
C SER A 145 2.18 -9.24 -10.83
N LEU A 146 2.91 -8.15 -10.56
CA LEU A 146 2.33 -6.81 -10.40
C LEU A 146 1.95 -6.19 -11.76
N GLU A 147 2.73 -6.46 -12.81
CA GLU A 147 2.39 -6.06 -14.18
C GLU A 147 1.15 -6.82 -14.70
N ARG A 148 1.06 -8.12 -14.42
CA ARG A 148 -0.15 -8.92 -14.73
C ARG A 148 -1.37 -8.38 -14.02
N GLU A 149 -1.26 -8.06 -12.73
CA GLU A 149 -2.37 -7.49 -11.94
C GLU A 149 -2.79 -6.10 -12.45
N LYS A 150 -1.84 -5.24 -12.83
CA LYS A 150 -2.15 -3.94 -13.48
C LYS A 150 -2.82 -4.12 -14.83
N GLN A 151 -2.37 -5.07 -15.64
CA GLN A 151 -2.98 -5.37 -16.94
C GLN A 151 -4.39 -5.94 -16.76
N GLU A 152 -4.59 -6.91 -15.87
CA GLU A 152 -5.90 -7.48 -15.52
C GLU A 152 -6.85 -6.40 -15.00
N ASN A 153 -6.39 -5.52 -14.10
CA ASN A 153 -7.20 -4.40 -13.61
C ASN A 153 -7.55 -3.40 -14.72
N SER A 154 -6.64 -3.14 -15.66
CA SER A 154 -6.92 -2.27 -16.82
C SER A 154 -7.96 -2.89 -17.77
N LEU A 155 -7.88 -4.21 -17.98
CA LEU A 155 -8.81 -4.96 -18.81
C LEU A 155 -10.18 -5.06 -18.15
N ALA A 156 -10.22 -5.37 -16.85
CA ALA A 156 -11.44 -5.39 -16.06
C ALA A 156 -12.14 -4.02 -16.09
N ASN A 157 -11.40 -2.93 -15.92
CA ASN A 157 -11.94 -1.58 -16.04
C ASN A 157 -12.50 -1.28 -17.43
N LYS A 158 -11.79 -1.65 -18.50
CA LYS A 158 -12.31 -1.50 -19.88
C LYS A 158 -13.59 -2.30 -20.10
N VAL A 159 -13.66 -3.54 -19.60
CA VAL A 159 -14.85 -4.40 -19.71
C VAL A 159 -16.02 -3.81 -18.95
N ILE A 160 -15.82 -3.34 -17.71
CA ILE A 160 -16.85 -2.70 -16.90
C ILE A 160 -17.40 -1.45 -17.60
N VAL A 161 -16.53 -0.60 -18.17
CA VAL A 161 -16.95 0.60 -18.92
C VAL A 161 -17.80 0.20 -20.13
N ASN A 162 -17.38 -0.79 -20.91
CA ASN A 162 -18.14 -1.28 -22.07
C ASN A 162 -19.50 -1.87 -21.69
N LEU A 163 -19.58 -2.62 -20.59
CA LEU A 163 -20.85 -3.17 -20.09
C LEU A 163 -21.82 -2.07 -19.64
N LYS A 164 -21.33 -1.06 -18.91
CA LYS A 164 -22.11 0.11 -18.51
C LYS A 164 -22.64 0.89 -19.73
N GLN A 165 -21.80 1.05 -20.77
CA GLN A 165 -22.20 1.67 -22.02
C GLN A 165 -23.34 0.91 -22.70
N LYS A 166 -23.18 -0.41 -22.90
CA LYS A 166 -24.23 -1.26 -23.52
C LYS A 166 -25.53 -1.24 -22.72
N GLN A 167 -25.46 -1.24 -21.39
CA GLN A 167 -26.65 -1.22 -20.56
C GLN A 167 -27.42 0.10 -20.69
N GLN A 168 -26.72 1.24 -20.70
CA GLN A 168 -27.34 2.55 -20.83
C GLN A 168 -27.86 2.83 -22.24
N GLU A 169 -27.23 2.29 -23.28
CA GLU A 169 -27.74 2.35 -24.65
C GLU A 169 -29.04 1.55 -24.80
N LYS A 170 -29.13 0.38 -24.16
CA LYS A 170 -30.39 -0.37 -24.06
C LYS A 170 -31.47 0.41 -23.29
N THR A 171 -31.10 1.10 -22.22
CA THR A 171 -32.04 1.95 -21.47
C THR A 171 -32.56 3.09 -22.35
N TYR A 172 -31.67 3.79 -23.06
CA TYR A 172 -32.05 4.86 -23.97
C TYR A 172 -33.00 4.37 -25.07
N GLN A 173 -32.68 3.25 -25.71
CA GLN A 173 -33.55 2.71 -26.74
C GLN A 173 -34.94 2.37 -26.18
N LYS A 174 -35.01 1.86 -24.95
CA LYS A 174 -36.29 1.62 -24.25
C LYS A 174 -37.05 2.91 -23.94
N GLU A 175 -36.37 3.98 -23.50
CA GLU A 175 -36.97 5.29 -23.25
C GLU A 175 -37.57 5.87 -24.54
N MET A 176 -36.80 5.85 -25.62
CA MET A 176 -37.23 6.26 -26.95
C MET A 176 -38.43 5.42 -27.42
N ASP A 177 -38.35 4.10 -27.25
CA ASP A 177 -39.41 3.16 -27.65
C ASP A 177 -40.72 3.36 -26.87
N ARG A 178 -40.64 3.80 -25.62
CA ARG A 178 -41.80 4.15 -24.78
C ARG A 178 -42.38 5.53 -25.12
N GLY A 179 -41.67 6.33 -25.91
CA GLY A 179 -42.04 7.70 -26.23
C GLY A 179 -41.77 8.67 -25.09
N GLU A 180 -40.85 8.33 -24.17
CA GLU A 180 -40.41 9.26 -23.14
C GLU A 180 -39.66 10.41 -23.81
N ILE A 181 -40.05 11.64 -23.48
CA ILE A 181 -39.52 12.81 -24.16
C ILE A 181 -38.12 13.13 -23.60
N PRO A 182 -37.05 12.99 -24.41
CA PRO A 182 -35.70 13.26 -23.93
C PRO A 182 -35.49 14.74 -23.59
N LYS A 183 -34.58 15.00 -22.64
CA LYS A 183 -34.21 16.35 -22.20
C LYS A 183 -33.49 17.17 -23.28
N GLY A 184 -32.93 16.50 -24.30
CA GLY A 184 -32.20 17.10 -25.40
C GLY A 184 -31.79 16.04 -26.43
N VAL A 185 -31.00 16.41 -27.44
CA VAL A 185 -30.45 15.47 -28.42
C VAL A 185 -29.15 14.90 -27.86
N ARG A 186 -29.11 13.60 -27.58
CA ARG A 186 -27.90 12.91 -27.10
C ARG A 186 -26.93 12.71 -28.27
N LEU A 187 -25.73 13.27 -28.17
CA LEU A 187 -24.68 13.11 -29.19
C LEU A 187 -23.78 11.90 -28.92
N GLY A 188 -23.57 11.56 -27.65
CA GLY A 188 -22.66 10.49 -27.27
C GLY A 188 -22.06 10.72 -25.91
N ARG A 189 -20.78 10.37 -25.75
CA ARG A 189 -20.07 10.40 -24.47
C ARG A 189 -18.64 10.86 -24.63
N THR A 190 -18.08 11.36 -23.53
CA THR A 190 -16.65 11.64 -23.44
C THR A 190 -15.84 10.35 -23.55
N MET A 191 -14.71 10.40 -24.28
CA MET A 191 -13.80 9.26 -24.46
C MET A 191 -13.17 8.80 -23.13
N THR A 192 -13.04 9.72 -22.17
CA THR A 192 -12.33 9.50 -20.90
C THR A 192 -13.13 8.79 -19.83
N GLY A 193 -14.42 8.51 -20.02
CA GLY A 193 -15.15 7.72 -19.01
C GLY A 193 -16.62 8.02 -18.79
N GLY A 194 -17.34 8.50 -19.81
CA GLY A 194 -18.78 8.20 -19.86
C GLY A 194 -19.73 9.27 -19.32
N GLN A 195 -19.31 10.53 -19.25
CA GLN A 195 -20.29 11.60 -19.16
C GLN A 195 -21.05 11.69 -20.49
N GLU A 196 -22.37 11.65 -20.40
CA GLU A 196 -23.25 11.83 -21.53
C GLU A 196 -23.23 13.28 -22.02
N ILE A 197 -23.05 13.45 -23.33
CA ILE A 197 -23.11 14.74 -24.00
C ILE A 197 -24.45 14.85 -24.69
N THR A 198 -25.26 15.79 -24.21
CA THR A 198 -26.62 16.06 -24.70
C THR A 198 -26.75 17.53 -25.04
N LEU A 199 -27.18 17.83 -26.27
CA LEU A 199 -27.52 19.18 -26.69
C LEU A 199 -28.84 19.58 -26.07
N THR A 200 -28.81 20.63 -25.25
CA THR A 200 -29.99 21.17 -24.59
C THR A 200 -30.89 21.92 -25.59
N PRO A 201 -32.19 22.11 -25.29
CA PRO A 201 -33.10 22.83 -26.16
C PRO A 201 -32.63 24.24 -26.53
N ASP A 202 -31.91 24.93 -25.64
CA ASP A 202 -31.41 26.28 -25.90
C ASP A 202 -30.26 26.30 -26.92
N VAL A 203 -29.49 25.22 -27.01
CA VAL A 203 -28.50 25.05 -28.08
C VAL A 203 -29.18 24.67 -29.39
N LEU A 204 -30.20 23.80 -29.34
CA LEU A 204 -30.95 23.34 -30.51
C LEU A 204 -31.73 24.45 -31.23
N LYS A 205 -32.06 25.55 -30.52
CA LYS A 205 -32.66 26.75 -31.14
C LYS A 205 -31.69 27.51 -32.05
N LYS A 206 -30.38 27.25 -31.96
CA LYS A 206 -29.35 27.86 -32.80
C LYS A 206 -29.08 26.98 -34.02
N HIS A 207 -28.56 27.58 -35.10
CA HIS A 207 -28.09 26.81 -36.24
C HIS A 207 -26.88 25.96 -35.85
N ILE A 208 -26.87 24.69 -36.26
CA ILE A 208 -25.82 23.71 -35.95
C ILE A 208 -25.17 23.27 -37.25
N GLY A 209 -23.85 23.34 -37.30
CA GLY A 209 -23.04 22.74 -38.38
C GLY A 209 -22.53 21.37 -37.98
N LEU A 210 -22.84 20.34 -38.77
CA LEU A 210 -22.30 19.00 -38.59
C LEU A 210 -21.32 18.67 -39.72
N VAL A 211 -20.03 18.62 -39.40
CA VAL A 211 -18.95 18.43 -40.37
C VAL A 211 -18.25 17.10 -40.11
N GLY A 212 -17.91 16.37 -41.17
CA GLY A 212 -17.18 15.11 -41.09
C GLY A 212 -17.09 14.42 -42.45
N THR A 213 -16.18 13.45 -42.59
CA THR A 213 -16.00 12.66 -43.81
C THR A 213 -17.09 11.57 -43.95
N THR A 214 -17.12 10.84 -45.06
CA THR A 214 -17.99 9.65 -45.19
C THR A 214 -17.60 8.61 -44.13
N GLY A 215 -18.59 7.98 -43.50
CA GLY A 215 -18.36 7.01 -42.43
C GLY A 215 -18.13 7.61 -41.03
N SER A 216 -17.99 8.93 -40.90
CA SER A 216 -17.82 9.61 -39.60
C SER A 216 -19.07 9.65 -38.70
N GLY A 217 -20.20 9.10 -39.16
CA GLY A 217 -21.44 9.01 -38.37
C GLY A 217 -22.45 10.13 -38.58
N LYS A 218 -22.26 11.06 -39.54
CA LYS A 218 -23.19 12.18 -39.78
C LYS A 218 -24.67 11.76 -39.90
N THR A 219 -24.94 10.73 -40.71
CA THR A 219 -26.30 10.22 -40.94
C THR A 219 -26.95 9.70 -39.66
N ILE A 220 -26.16 9.01 -38.81
CA ILE A 220 -26.64 8.51 -37.51
C ILE A 220 -26.93 9.68 -36.57
N THR A 221 -26.05 10.69 -36.55
CA THR A 221 -26.32 11.91 -35.76
C THR A 221 -27.62 12.56 -36.21
N ILE A 222 -27.83 12.77 -37.52
CA ILE A 222 -29.06 13.37 -38.07
C ILE A 222 -30.30 12.55 -37.66
N LYS A 223 -30.22 11.22 -37.72
CA LYS A 223 -31.30 10.33 -37.26
C LYS A 223 -31.74 10.66 -35.83
N THR A 224 -30.79 10.85 -34.91
CA THR A 224 -31.09 11.19 -33.51
C THR A 224 -31.83 12.54 -33.38
N PHE A 225 -31.51 13.53 -34.21
CA PHE A 225 -32.25 14.79 -34.25
C PHE A 225 -33.69 14.60 -34.74
N LEU A 226 -33.91 13.77 -35.77
CA LEU A 226 -35.24 13.49 -36.30
C LEU A 226 -36.10 12.73 -35.29
N GLU A 227 -35.54 11.72 -34.64
CA GLU A 227 -36.22 10.98 -33.56
C GLU A 227 -36.61 11.91 -32.40
N TYR A 228 -35.70 12.82 -32.00
CA TYR A 228 -35.97 13.84 -31.00
C TYR A 228 -37.15 14.75 -31.40
N ALA A 229 -37.15 15.25 -32.64
CA ALA A 229 -38.22 16.10 -33.16
C ALA A 229 -39.57 15.39 -33.18
N ILE A 230 -39.60 14.11 -33.57
CA ILE A 230 -40.79 13.25 -33.56
C ILE A 230 -41.35 13.13 -32.14
N LEU A 231 -40.51 12.80 -31.15
CA LEU A 231 -40.92 12.67 -29.75
C LEU A 231 -41.39 13.99 -29.14
N LYS A 232 -40.74 15.10 -29.49
CA LYS A 232 -41.16 16.46 -29.09
C LYS A 232 -42.38 16.98 -29.83
N LYS A 233 -42.94 16.19 -30.76
CA LYS A 233 -44.06 16.59 -31.63
C LYS A 233 -43.76 17.85 -32.45
N GLN A 234 -42.49 18.10 -32.75
CA GLN A 234 -42.05 19.18 -33.62
C GLN A 234 -42.15 18.77 -35.09
N ALA A 235 -42.31 19.75 -35.97
CA ALA A 235 -42.19 19.53 -37.41
C ALA A 235 -40.70 19.38 -37.76
N GLY A 236 -40.37 18.43 -38.63
CA GLY A 236 -39.02 18.21 -39.12
C GLY A 236 -39.06 18.04 -40.63
N ILE A 237 -38.15 18.70 -41.33
CA ILE A 237 -37.93 18.52 -42.76
C ILE A 237 -36.50 18.02 -42.92
N PHE A 238 -36.34 16.88 -43.57
CA PHE A 238 -35.05 16.30 -43.90
C PHE A 238 -34.90 16.25 -45.40
N ILE A 239 -33.84 16.85 -45.91
CA ILE A 239 -33.50 16.87 -47.33
C ILE A 239 -32.21 16.09 -47.49
N ASP A 240 -32.27 14.95 -48.16
CA ASP A 240 -31.11 14.11 -48.43
C ASP A 240 -30.78 14.15 -49.93
N ALA A 241 -29.61 14.70 -50.26
CA ALA A 241 -29.11 14.70 -51.63
C ALA A 241 -28.56 13.33 -52.07
N LYS A 242 -28.30 12.42 -51.12
CA LYS A 242 -27.74 11.10 -51.42
C LYS A 242 -28.80 10.07 -51.83
N GLY A 243 -30.06 10.30 -51.48
CA GLY A 243 -31.17 9.39 -51.77
C GLY A 243 -31.13 8.09 -50.97
N ASP A 244 -30.57 8.08 -49.75
CA ASP A 244 -30.50 6.87 -48.93
C ASP A 244 -31.87 6.57 -48.30
N MET A 245 -32.61 5.68 -48.96
CA MET A 245 -33.97 5.30 -48.56
C MET A 245 -34.01 4.58 -47.21
N LYS A 246 -32.88 4.03 -46.75
CA LYS A 246 -32.82 3.32 -45.47
C LYS A 246 -33.13 4.24 -44.29
N LEU A 247 -32.56 5.45 -44.28
CA LEU A 247 -32.83 6.41 -43.20
C LEU A 247 -34.29 6.87 -43.24
N ALA A 248 -34.83 7.12 -44.44
CA ALA A 248 -36.23 7.50 -44.62
C ALA A 248 -37.18 6.42 -44.08
N GLU A 249 -36.92 5.15 -44.37
CA GLU A 249 -37.72 4.03 -43.85
C GLU A 249 -37.62 3.86 -42.33
N GLU A 250 -36.42 4.01 -41.76
CA GLU A 250 -36.22 3.93 -40.31
C GLU A 250 -37.00 5.04 -39.59
N ILE A 251 -36.94 6.26 -40.11
CA ILE A 251 -37.69 7.41 -39.56
C ILE A 251 -39.19 7.25 -39.78
N ARG A 252 -39.64 6.71 -40.92
CA ARG A 252 -41.07 6.39 -41.16
C ARG A 252 -41.60 5.44 -40.09
N LYS A 253 -40.92 4.32 -39.87
CA LYS A 253 -41.30 3.32 -38.86
C LYS A 253 -41.34 3.93 -37.46
N PHE A 254 -40.37 4.79 -37.13
CA PHE A 254 -40.33 5.48 -35.85
C PHE A 254 -41.50 6.48 -35.70
N ALA A 255 -41.79 7.28 -36.74
CA ALA A 255 -42.91 8.21 -36.75
C ALA A 255 -44.26 7.49 -36.59
N GLU A 256 -44.48 6.40 -37.33
CA GLU A 256 -45.69 5.56 -37.25
C GLU A 256 -45.89 5.00 -35.84
N LYS A 257 -44.83 4.45 -35.23
CA LYS A 257 -44.84 3.96 -33.85
C LYS A 257 -45.29 5.03 -32.86
N HIS A 258 -44.89 6.28 -33.07
CA HIS A 258 -45.25 7.41 -32.22
C HIS A 258 -46.49 8.19 -32.73
N LYS A 259 -47.25 7.63 -33.67
CA LYS A 259 -48.48 8.20 -34.24
C LYS A 259 -48.25 9.62 -34.81
N ARG A 260 -47.14 9.80 -35.50
CA ARG A 260 -46.76 11.05 -36.17
C ARG A 260 -46.87 10.87 -37.69
N PRO A 261 -47.44 11.86 -38.41
CA PRO A 261 -47.49 11.79 -39.87
C PRO A 261 -46.08 11.85 -40.44
N PHE A 262 -45.86 11.09 -41.51
CA PHE A 262 -44.60 11.05 -42.26
C PHE A 262 -44.91 11.14 -43.75
N TYR A 263 -44.20 12.04 -44.44
CA TYR A 263 -44.34 12.24 -45.87
C TYR A 263 -42.95 12.11 -46.49
N HIS A 264 -42.85 11.32 -47.56
CA HIS A 264 -41.63 11.14 -48.31
C HIS A 264 -41.88 11.59 -49.75
N PHE A 265 -41.03 12.49 -50.22
CA PHE A 265 -41.07 13.02 -51.57
C PHE A 265 -39.77 12.62 -52.25
N ASN A 266 -39.86 11.96 -53.39
CA ASN A 266 -38.72 11.63 -54.23
C ASN A 266 -38.82 12.42 -55.53
N THR A 267 -37.70 12.96 -56.00
CA THR A 267 -37.61 13.77 -57.23
C THR A 267 -37.45 12.93 -58.50
N ASP A 268 -37.17 11.63 -58.38
CA ASP A 268 -36.97 10.71 -59.52
C ASP A 268 -38.28 10.09 -60.04
N GLY A 269 -39.42 10.78 -59.83
CA GLY A 269 -40.74 10.38 -60.31
C GLY A 269 -41.04 10.86 -61.72
#